data_AF-A0A354YCG6-F1
#
_entry.id   AF-A0A354YCG6-F1
#
_cell.length_a   1.000
_cell.length_b   1.000
_cell.length_c   1.000
_cell.angle_alpha   90.00
_cell.angle_beta   90.00
_cell.angle_gamma   90.00
#
_symmetry.space_group_name_H-M   'P 1'
#
loop_
_entity.id
_entity.type
_entity.pdbx_description
1 polymer ?
#
loop_
_entity_poly.entity_id
_entity_poly.type
_entity_poly.pdbx_seq_one_letter_code
_entity_poly.pdbx_strand_id
1 'polypeptide(L)' 'MNNPTYTAHDIAARFGLQLHGDGDATIHGVATLAHAGPGQLGFLSNPRYRAQLAESRASIVVLRADDVDAAPGTALV' A
#
# COMPACT_ATOMS: atom_id res chain seq x y z
N MET A 1 15.30 -10.00 -16.23
CA MET A 1 13.82 -10.14 -16.08
C MET A 1 13.31 -8.82 -15.55
N ASN A 2 12.60 -8.04 -16.36
CA ASN A 2 12.01 -6.78 -15.90
C ASN A 2 10.82 -7.12 -15.01
N ASN A 3 10.90 -6.79 -13.72
CA ASN A 3 9.70 -6.86 -12.89
C ASN A 3 8.78 -5.71 -13.33
N PRO A 4 7.50 -5.99 -13.64
CA PRO A 4 6.57 -4.94 -13.99
C PRO A 4 6.41 -3.99 -12.80
N THR A 5 6.55 -2.69 -13.07
CA THR A 5 6.31 -1.62 -12.11
C THR A 5 4.89 -1.11 -12.29
N TYR A 6 4.14 -0.96 -11.20
CA TYR A 6 2.79 -0.40 -11.19
C TYR A 6 2.75 0.85 -10.32
N THR A 7 2.01 1.87 -10.75
CA THR A 7 1.74 3.04 -9.91
C THR A 7 0.54 2.79 -8.99
N ALA A 8 0.41 3.58 -7.92
CA ALA A 8 -0.78 3.55 -7.08
C ALA A 8 -2.04 3.90 -7.87
N HIS A 9 -1.92 4.84 -8.82
CA HIS A 9 -3.01 5.20 -9.73
C HIS A 9 -3.47 4.03 -10.60
N ASP A 10 -2.52 3.28 -11.19
CA ASP A 10 -2.83 2.11 -12.00
C ASP A 10 -3.58 1.04 -11.20
N ILE A 11 -3.12 0.80 -9.96
CA ILE A 11 -3.73 -0.19 -9.07
C ILE A 11 -5.12 0.28 -8.65
N ALA A 12 -5.27 1.54 -8.27
CA ALA A 12 -6.56 2.14 -7.91
C ALA A 12 -7.56 2.03 -9.06
N ALA A 13 -7.18 2.46 -10.26
CA ALA A 13 -8.04 2.41 -11.44
C ALA A 13 -8.40 0.97 -11.84
N ARG A 14 -7.45 0.03 -11.75
CA ARG A 14 -7.65 -1.37 -12.13
C ARG A 14 -8.60 -2.11 -11.20
N PHE A 15 -8.56 -1.83 -9.90
CA PHE A 15 -9.34 -2.53 -8.89
C PHE A 15 -10.51 -1.71 -8.35
N GLY A 16 -10.71 -0.48 -8.82
CA GLY A 16 -11.76 0.42 -8.35
C GLY A 16 -11.56 0.87 -6.90
N LEU A 17 -10.30 0.98 -6.46
CA LEU A 17 -9.94 1.43 -5.11
C LEU A 17 -9.85 2.95 -5.07
N GLN A 18 -10.08 3.54 -3.91
CA GLN A 18 -9.84 4.95 -3.69
C GLN A 18 -8.37 5.17 -3.29
N LEU A 19 -7.71 6.07 -4.03
CA LEU A 19 -6.33 6.46 -3.77
C LEU A 19 -6.27 7.59 -2.75
N HIS A 20 -5.45 7.42 -1.71
CA HIS A 20 -5.12 8.43 -0.71
C HIS A 20 -3.61 8.64 -0.67
N GLY A 21 -3.16 9.88 -0.86
CA GLY A 21 -1.73 10.23 -0.89
C GLY A 21 -1.18 10.35 -2.31
N ASP A 22 0.06 9.87 -2.53
CA ASP A 22 0.78 10.02 -3.79
C ASP A 22 0.41 8.92 -4.80
N GLY A 23 -0.20 9.32 -5.91
CA GLY A 23 -0.62 8.43 -7.00
C GLY A 23 0.52 7.92 -7.87
N ASP A 24 1.64 8.63 -7.91
CA ASP A 24 2.82 8.28 -8.70
C ASP A 24 3.74 7.30 -7.96
N ALA A 25 3.41 6.97 -6.70
CA ALA A 25 4.11 5.95 -5.92
C ALA A 25 4.14 4.64 -6.70
N THR A 26 5.34 4.09 -6.89
CA THR A 26 5.56 2.89 -7.70
C THR A 26 5.88 1.67 -6.86
N ILE A 27 5.39 0.51 -7.29
CA ILE A 27 5.72 -0.78 -6.72
C ILE A 27 6.14 -1.77 -7.78
N HIS A 28 7.12 -2.59 -7.43
CA HIS A 28 7.63 -3.70 -8.23
C HIS A 28 7.49 -5.03 -7.48
N GLY A 29 6.74 -5.07 -6.38
CA GLY A 29 6.54 -6.29 -5.58
C GLY A 29 5.43 -6.14 -4.55
N VAL A 30 5.07 -7.24 -3.92
CA VAL A 30 4.04 -7.30 -2.87
C VAL A 30 4.60 -8.09 -1.68
N ALA A 31 4.35 -7.59 -0.47
CA ALA A 31 4.75 -8.24 0.77
C ALA A 31 3.74 -7.94 1.90
N THR A 32 3.85 -8.66 3.01
CA THR A 32 3.07 -8.36 4.21
C THR A 32 3.58 -7.06 4.86
N LEU A 33 2.75 -6.37 5.66
CA LEU A 33 3.18 -5.14 6.35
C LEU A 33 4.50 -5.28 7.12
N ALA A 34 4.73 -6.44 7.73
CA ALA A 34 5.96 -6.71 8.49
C ALA A 34 7.23 -6.80 7.63
N HIS A 35 7.11 -7.10 6.34
CA HIS A 35 8.24 -7.30 5.42
C HIS A 35 8.28 -6.31 4.27
N ALA A 36 7.19 -5.60 4.02
CA ALA A 36 7.08 -4.67 2.90
C ALA A 36 8.05 -3.50 3.08
N GLY A 37 8.98 -3.41 2.13
CA GLY A 37 9.94 -2.32 2.03
C GLY A 37 9.61 -1.33 0.90
N PRO A 38 10.53 -0.39 0.63
CA PRO A 38 10.42 0.54 -0.46
C PRO A 38 10.23 -0.16 -1.81
N GLY A 39 9.27 0.32 -2.60
CA GLY A 39 8.88 -0.27 -3.88
C GLY A 39 8.06 -1.55 -3.75
N GLN A 40 7.59 -1.90 -2.54
CA GLN A 40 6.64 -2.99 -2.34
C GLN A 40 5.29 -2.47 -1.85
N LEU A 41 4.23 -3.19 -2.26
CA LEU A 41 2.88 -3.01 -1.76
C LEU A 41 2.68 -3.86 -0.49
N GLY A 42 2.29 -3.20 0.59
CA GLY A 42 1.83 -3.82 1.83
C GLY A 42 0.31 -3.95 1.84
N PHE A 43 -0.23 -4.85 2.67
CA PHE A 43 -1.68 -4.96 2.85
C PHE A 43 -2.04 -5.22 4.31
N LEU A 44 -3.05 -4.51 4.81
CA LEU A 44 -3.64 -4.69 6.12
C LEU A 44 -4.94 -5.51 6.00
N SER A 45 -4.83 -6.84 6.01
CA SER A 45 -6.04 -7.69 6.01
C SER A 45 -6.70 -7.81 7.38
N ASN A 46 -5.93 -7.66 8.47
CA ASN A 46 -6.44 -7.81 9.82
C ASN A 46 -6.15 -6.54 10.65
N PRO A 47 -7.18 -5.84 11.14
CA PRO A 47 -7.02 -4.58 11.87
C PRO A 47 -6.19 -4.71 13.15
N ARG A 48 -5.97 -5.92 13.68
CA ARG A 48 -5.03 -6.12 14.81
C ARG A 48 -3.59 -5.72 14.49
N TYR A 49 -3.23 -5.62 13.22
CA TYR A 49 -1.89 -5.21 12.77
C TYR A 49 -1.78 -3.72 12.47
N ARG A 50 -2.74 -2.89 12.89
CA ARG A 50 -2.65 -1.41 12.82
C ARG A 50 -1.36 -0.87 13.44
N ALA A 51 -0.86 -1.48 14.52
CA ALA A 51 0.41 -1.08 15.11
C ALA A 51 1.60 -1.29 14.13
N GLN A 52 1.56 -2.35 13.32
CA GLN A 52 2.58 -2.62 12.29
C GLN A 52 2.41 -1.71 11.07
N LEU A 53 1.21 -1.19 10.82
CA LEU A 53 0.96 -0.23 9.74
C LEU A 53 1.79 1.03 9.96
N ALA A 54 1.80 1.57 11.18
CA ALA A 54 2.55 2.78 11.52
C ALA A 54 4.07 2.62 11.33
N GLU A 55 4.60 1.41 11.48
CA GLU A 55 6.03 1.10 11.31
C GLU A 55 6.38 0.58 9.90
N SER A 56 5.38 0.42 9.03
CA SER A 56 5.54 -0.13 7.68
C SER A 56 6.42 0.78 6.82
N ARG A 57 7.27 0.15 6.00
CA ARG A 57 8.11 0.83 4.99
C ARG A 57 7.62 0.59 3.56
N ALA A 58 6.41 0.07 3.41
CA ALA A 58 5.78 -0.13 2.11
C ALA A 58 5.61 1.21 1.38
N SER A 59 5.80 1.21 0.06
CA SER A 59 5.51 2.39 -0.75
C SER A 59 4.01 2.63 -0.94
N ILE A 60 3.22 1.57 -0.94
CA ILE A 60 1.76 1.61 -1.04
C ILE A 60 1.19 0.62 -0.04
N VAL A 61 0.11 0.98 0.66
CA VAL A 61 -0.61 0.05 1.53
C VAL A 61 -2.07 -0.09 1.12
N VAL A 62 -2.55 -1.32 0.97
CA VAL A 62 -3.98 -1.61 0.81
C VAL A 62 -4.59 -1.87 2.19
N LEU A 63 -5.61 -1.10 2.57
CA LEU A 63 -6.25 -1.16 3.89
C LEU A 63 -7.73 -0.77 3.79
N ARG A 64 -8.47 -0.84 4.89
CA ARG A 64 -9.87 -0.39 4.93
C ARG A 64 -9.94 1.12 5.12
N ALA A 65 -10.99 1.77 4.63
CA ALA A 65 -11.20 3.22 4.82
C ALA A 65 -11.03 3.69 6.27
N ASP A 66 -11.49 2.89 7.24
CA ASP A 66 -11.36 3.17 8.69
C ASP A 66 -9.90 3.25 9.19
N ASP A 67 -8.94 2.72 8.42
CA ASP A 67 -7.53 2.63 8.76
C ASP A 67 -6.66 3.66 8.01
N VAL A 68 -7.25 4.45 7.10
CA VAL A 68 -6.51 5.32 6.18
C VAL A 68 -5.72 6.40 6.92
N ASP A 69 -6.28 6.91 8.02
CA ASP A 69 -5.65 7.93 8.87
C ASP A 69 -4.40 7.42 9.59
N ALA A 70 -4.27 6.10 9.76
CA ALA A 70 -3.12 5.46 10.39
C ALA A 70 -2.03 5.07 9.36
N ALA A 71 -2.26 5.29 8.07
CA ALA A 71 -1.30 4.96 7.03
C ALA A 71 -0.13 5.95 7.00
N PRO A 72 1.13 5.49 7.04
CA PRO A 72 2.29 6.39 7.02
C PRO A 72 2.58 6.98 5.63
N GLY A 73 1.81 6.64 4.59
CA GLY A 73 2.07 7.04 3.21
C GLY A 73 0.88 6.75 2.29
N THR A 74 1.16 6.44 1.01
CA THR A 74 0.11 6.16 0.02
C THR A 74 -0.72 4.95 0.42
N ALA A 75 -2.04 5.15 0.46
CA ALA A 75 -3.01 4.13 0.81
C ALA A 75 -4.03 3.93 -0.31
N LEU A 76 -4.48 2.68 -0.46
CA LEU A 76 -5.55 2.27 -1.34
C LEU A 76 -6.66 1.63 -0.50
N VAL A 77 -7.90 2.10 -0.65
CA VAL A 77 -9.07 1.65 0.13
C VAL A 77 -10.22 1.18 -0.73
#